data_AF-A0A915PK78-F1
#
_entry.id   AF-A0A915PK78-F1
#
_cell.length_a   1.000
_cell.length_b   1.000
_cell.length_c   1.000
_cell.angle_alpha   90.00
_cell.angle_beta   90.00
_cell.angle_gamma   90.00
#
_symmetry.space_group_name_H-M   'P 1'
#
loop_
_entity.id
_entity.type
_entity.pdbx_description
1 polymer ?
#
loop_
_entity_poly.entity_id
_entity_poly.type
_entity_poly.pdbx_seq_one_letter_code
_entity_poly.pdbx_strand_id
1 'polypeptide(L)'
;MCRNIYQYQIQAHQFISAYVDKMEEDFFITEYINRKRNKLKCTIKKLYSDFIVNEITPDGTVLDITSSSAAETTVESKAVKKSDAKVNDIAAPEAVTVELASKIDVLLKDETGFVEIPTEGMDKQERTLIHEWIRARYNGFLDSQTVSNAIRVVIPDKRNRKRRTWPASRPDYVHFTLCKENKDTHYALSVISRFLGVKSSSFGICGTKDRRALTTQRVSLYRCEIKRLRELNSKLRGIWLTDFTTSSEPCKLGDLWGNRFKIILRDVQPFNEADLISRIEDFKLNGFINYFGTQRFGSCASNTAGIGIAILKKQWEVALKEILKPRSAHGSIREALDEWNRSSNASAALKKFMGSQAYATIEGQLLSSLSKNKYNYRAALLKLARNTRSLYVHAYQSLLWNKIATRRVKSKGIHAIAGDLNIHGHKIKDFENEEVAFPLISGSVQLPDNEGYSDPRAKLQTDLEGNTNAESTGTGDLRAIALEFSLPSGSYATVALREITRSDMSKMAQISTAKDEDDFTAAV
;
A
#
# COMPACT_ATOMS: atom_id res chain seq x y z
N MET A 1 -21.82 -31.97 -22.30
CA MET A 1 -20.94 -30.82 -22.65
C MET A 1 -19.75 -30.58 -21.72
N CYS A 2 -19.76 -30.96 -20.44
CA CYS A 2 -18.68 -30.61 -19.47
C CYS A 2 -17.28 -31.22 -19.69
N ARG A 3 -17.04 -32.04 -20.72
CA ARG A 3 -15.71 -32.65 -20.99
C ARG A 3 -14.73 -31.74 -21.75
N ASN A 4 -15.20 -30.79 -22.56
CA ASN A 4 -14.32 -30.00 -23.43
C ASN A 4 -13.64 -28.81 -22.72
N ILE A 5 -14.21 -28.30 -21.62
CA ILE A 5 -13.60 -27.24 -20.79
C ILE A 5 -12.27 -27.72 -20.18
N TYR A 6 -12.19 -29.00 -19.80
CA TYR A 6 -10.96 -29.60 -19.26
C TYR A 6 -9.81 -29.61 -20.27
N GLN A 7 -10.07 -29.88 -21.56
CA GLN A 7 -8.99 -29.91 -22.57
C GLN A 7 -8.40 -28.53 -22.88
N TYR A 8 -9.22 -27.47 -22.94
CA TYR A 8 -8.71 -26.10 -23.10
C TYR A 8 -7.89 -25.62 -21.90
N GLN A 9 -8.22 -26.06 -20.67
CA GLN A 9 -7.40 -25.81 -19.49
C GLN A 9 -6.09 -26.62 -19.47
N ILE A 10 -6.04 -27.78 -20.12
CA ILE A 10 -4.83 -28.61 -20.23
C ILE A 10 -3.87 -28.09 -21.31
N GLN A 11 -4.35 -27.58 -22.45
CA GLN A 11 -3.47 -26.98 -23.46
C GLN A 11 -2.82 -25.67 -22.98
N ALA A 12 -3.49 -24.91 -22.12
CA ALA A 12 -2.87 -23.76 -21.42
C ALA A 12 -1.78 -24.16 -20.40
N HIS A 13 -1.66 -25.46 -20.07
CA HIS A 13 -0.74 -25.99 -19.07
C HIS A 13 0.66 -26.32 -19.64
N GLN A 14 0.79 -26.52 -20.96
CA GLN A 14 2.06 -26.89 -21.59
C GLN A 14 3.03 -25.71 -21.82
N PHE A 15 2.55 -24.47 -21.74
CA PHE A 15 3.35 -23.27 -22.05
C PHE A 15 3.95 -22.54 -20.85
N ILE A 16 3.53 -22.86 -19.63
CA ILE A 16 4.08 -22.22 -18.42
C ILE A 16 5.31 -23.02 -17.97
N SER A 17 6.40 -22.86 -18.72
CA SER A 17 7.72 -23.40 -18.39
C SER A 17 8.21 -22.87 -17.03
N ALA A 18 9.12 -23.61 -16.40
CA ALA A 18 9.69 -23.23 -15.11
C ALA A 18 10.71 -22.06 -15.19
N TYR A 19 10.99 -21.55 -16.39
CA TYR A 19 11.82 -20.38 -16.67
C TYR A 19 11.00 -19.34 -17.43
N VAL A 20 10.97 -18.12 -16.89
CA VAL A 20 10.21 -16.97 -17.44
C VAL A 20 11.19 -16.02 -18.12
N ASP A 21 11.82 -16.50 -19.20
CA ASP A 21 12.86 -15.76 -19.92
C ASP A 21 12.29 -14.56 -20.69
N LYS A 22 10.98 -14.54 -20.97
CA LYS A 22 10.28 -13.45 -21.66
C LYS A 22 8.94 -13.12 -21.01
N MET A 23 9.00 -12.49 -19.83
CA MET A 23 7.82 -12.24 -18.98
C MET A 23 6.60 -11.64 -19.70
N GLU A 24 6.77 -10.78 -20.71
CA GLU A 24 5.64 -10.24 -21.49
C GLU A 24 4.99 -11.27 -22.43
N GLU A 25 5.77 -12.14 -23.09
CA GLU A 25 5.22 -13.24 -23.91
C GLU A 25 4.52 -14.27 -23.00
N ASP A 26 5.17 -14.66 -21.89
CA ASP A 26 4.67 -15.64 -20.92
C ASP A 26 3.34 -15.22 -20.25
N PHE A 27 3.09 -13.92 -20.13
CA PHE A 27 1.87 -13.35 -19.55
C PHE A 27 0.90 -12.74 -20.58
N PHE A 28 1.07 -13.09 -21.87
CA PHE A 28 0.21 -12.67 -22.98
C PHE A 28 0.07 -11.13 -23.12
N ILE A 29 1.15 -10.40 -22.89
CA ILE A 29 1.28 -8.95 -23.09
C ILE A 29 2.04 -8.74 -24.41
N THR A 30 1.47 -9.19 -25.55
CA THR A 30 2.17 -9.14 -26.85
C THR A 30 1.75 -7.96 -27.73
N GLU A 31 0.46 -7.63 -27.77
CA GLU A 31 -0.02 -6.64 -28.73
C GLU A 31 0.27 -5.19 -28.32
N TYR A 32 0.24 -4.33 -29.33
CA TYR A 32 0.34 -2.88 -29.25
C TYR A 32 -0.76 -2.28 -30.12
N ILE A 33 -1.13 -1.03 -29.88
CA ILE A 33 -2.10 -0.33 -30.72
C ILE A 33 -1.47 -0.03 -32.10
N ASN A 34 -0.39 0.74 -32.15
CA ASN A 34 0.28 1.03 -33.43
C ASN A 34 1.36 -0.03 -33.74
N ARG A 35 1.05 -1.08 -34.51
CA ARG A 35 2.03 -2.16 -34.80
C ARG A 35 3.31 -1.73 -35.57
N LYS A 36 3.41 -0.50 -36.08
CA LYS A 36 4.50 -0.06 -36.99
C LYS A 36 5.67 0.67 -36.32
N ARG A 37 5.62 0.96 -35.01
CA ARG A 37 6.67 1.73 -34.31
C ARG A 37 7.86 0.89 -33.86
N ASN A 38 9.06 1.44 -34.05
CA ASN A 38 10.33 0.88 -33.57
C ASN A 38 10.47 1.01 -32.04
N LYS A 39 11.37 0.20 -31.46
CA LYS A 39 11.79 0.28 -30.05
C LYS A 39 12.60 1.55 -29.77
N LEU A 40 12.15 2.31 -28.78
CA LEU A 40 12.92 3.39 -28.16
C LEU A 40 13.74 2.78 -27.02
N LYS A 41 15.07 2.88 -27.09
CA LYS A 41 15.95 2.46 -25.99
C LYS A 41 15.94 3.58 -24.94
N CYS A 42 15.63 3.26 -23.70
CA CYS A 42 15.65 4.18 -22.57
C CYS A 42 15.75 3.42 -21.24
N THR A 43 16.34 4.04 -20.22
CA THR A 43 16.43 3.53 -18.86
C THR A 43 15.28 4.08 -18.01
N ILE A 44 14.57 3.19 -17.30
CA ILE A 44 13.40 3.53 -16.46
C ILE A 44 13.70 3.19 -15.00
N LYS A 45 13.28 4.06 -14.08
CA LYS A 45 13.52 3.91 -12.63
C LYS A 45 15.01 3.74 -12.30
N LYS A 46 15.94 4.42 -13.00
CA LYS A 46 17.38 4.42 -12.68
C LYS A 46 17.53 4.86 -11.21
N LEU A 47 16.99 6.03 -10.89
CA LEU A 47 16.70 6.49 -9.55
C LEU A 47 15.24 6.19 -9.15
N TYR A 48 14.93 6.16 -7.86
CA TYR A 48 13.53 6.07 -7.39
C TYR A 48 12.79 7.42 -7.54
N SER A 49 13.53 8.53 -7.64
CA SER A 49 13.01 9.87 -7.92
C SER A 49 12.60 10.07 -9.39
N ASP A 50 13.06 9.20 -10.31
CA ASP A 50 12.64 9.19 -11.72
C ASP A 50 11.19 8.71 -11.92
N PHE A 51 10.50 8.33 -10.83
CA PHE A 51 9.15 7.77 -10.89
C PHE A 51 8.34 8.29 -9.71
N ILE A 52 7.57 9.35 -9.98
CA ILE A 52 6.70 10.02 -9.01
C ILE A 52 5.26 9.57 -9.27
N VAL A 53 4.55 9.20 -8.20
CA VAL A 53 3.15 8.74 -8.25
C VAL A 53 2.31 9.52 -7.25
N ASN A 54 1.48 10.42 -7.74
CA ASN A 54 0.54 11.18 -6.93
C ASN A 54 -0.85 10.54 -7.00
N GLU A 55 -1.49 10.25 -5.86
CA GLU A 55 -2.88 9.78 -5.87
C GLU A 55 -3.83 10.90 -6.32
N ILE A 56 -4.84 10.54 -7.11
CA ILE A 56 -5.94 11.43 -7.52
C ILE A 56 -7.18 10.98 -6.76
N THR A 57 -7.72 11.86 -5.92
CA THR A 57 -8.93 11.60 -5.12
C THR A 57 -10.19 11.57 -6.01
N PRO A 58 -11.34 11.07 -5.51
CA PRO A 58 -12.57 10.99 -6.31
C PRO A 58 -13.08 12.34 -6.85
N ASP A 59 -12.77 13.44 -6.17
CA ASP A 59 -13.05 14.84 -6.55
C ASP A 59 -12.03 15.43 -7.54
N GLY A 60 -11.05 14.64 -8.00
CA GLY A 60 -10.03 15.08 -8.97
C GLY A 60 -8.79 15.74 -8.35
N THR A 61 -8.79 16.01 -7.04
CA THR A 61 -7.62 16.61 -6.36
C THR A 61 -6.40 15.67 -6.43
N VAL A 62 -5.31 16.16 -7.03
CA VAL A 62 -4.02 15.49 -7.05
C VAL A 62 -3.31 15.74 -5.72
N LEU A 63 -3.00 14.69 -4.97
CA LEU A 63 -2.28 14.83 -3.70
C LEU A 63 -0.80 15.08 -3.96
N ASP A 64 -0.28 16.26 -3.62
CA ASP A 64 1.15 16.57 -3.76
C ASP A 64 1.85 16.78 -2.40
N ILE A 65 3.18 16.76 -2.41
CA ILE A 65 4.02 17.05 -1.26
C ILE A 65 3.90 18.54 -0.87
N THR A 66 3.71 19.41 -1.86
CA THR A 66 3.68 20.88 -1.75
C THR A 66 2.39 21.46 -1.18
N SER A 67 1.25 20.73 -1.23
CA SER A 67 -0.04 21.17 -0.65
C SER A 67 -0.02 21.42 0.87
N SER A 68 1.12 21.20 1.54
CA SER A 68 1.33 21.49 2.96
C SER A 68 1.41 22.98 3.34
N SER A 69 1.53 23.92 2.39
CA SER A 69 1.70 25.35 2.68
C SER A 69 0.43 26.21 2.63
N ALA A 70 -0.65 25.71 2.02
CA ALA A 70 -1.84 26.53 1.71
C ALA A 70 -3.04 26.33 2.65
N ALA A 71 -2.96 25.39 3.61
CA ALA A 71 -4.07 25.00 4.48
C ALA A 71 -3.77 25.20 5.97
N GLU A 72 -3.38 26.42 6.36
CA GLU A 72 -3.58 26.88 7.74
C GLU A 72 -5.07 27.21 7.96
N THR A 73 -5.92 26.18 7.97
CA THR A 73 -7.33 26.37 8.29
C THR A 73 -7.47 26.68 9.78
N THR A 74 -7.76 27.95 10.03
CA THR A 74 -8.16 28.54 11.30
C THR A 74 -9.22 27.70 12.01
N VAL A 75 -8.82 27.05 13.11
CA VAL A 75 -9.73 26.70 14.19
C VAL A 75 -9.21 27.42 15.42
N GLU A 76 -10.00 28.37 15.94
CA GLU A 76 -9.68 29.14 17.14
C GLU A 76 -9.59 28.24 18.36
N SER A 77 -8.40 27.70 18.63
CA SER A 77 -8.10 27.17 19.95
C SER A 77 -7.91 28.36 20.90
N LYS A 78 -8.95 28.71 21.67
CA LYS A 78 -8.81 29.59 22.84
C LYS A 78 -7.59 29.10 23.65
N ALA A 79 -6.61 29.99 23.79
CA ALA A 79 -5.27 29.64 24.25
C ALA A 79 -5.26 29.30 25.75
N VAL A 80 -5.59 28.06 26.09
CA VAL A 80 -5.21 27.49 27.39
C VAL A 80 -3.72 27.21 27.35
N LYS A 81 -2.92 28.17 27.82
CA LYS A 81 -1.50 27.95 28.16
C LYS A 81 -1.45 26.84 29.22
N LYS A 82 -1.17 25.59 28.80
CA LYS A 82 -0.64 24.58 29.71
C LYS A 82 0.87 24.75 29.77
N SER A 83 1.35 25.21 30.92
CA SER A 83 2.74 25.09 31.31
C SER A 83 3.14 23.61 31.38
N ASP A 84 4.40 23.29 31.06
CA ASP A 84 5.00 21.97 31.30
C ASP A 84 5.30 21.70 32.79
N ALA A 85 4.70 22.49 33.69
CA ALA A 85 4.78 22.27 35.12
C ALA A 85 3.97 21.02 35.50
N LYS A 86 4.62 20.07 36.17
CA LYS A 86 3.93 18.88 36.73
C LYS A 86 2.97 19.23 37.88
N VAL A 87 3.09 20.46 38.42
CA VAL A 87 2.28 21.02 39.49
C VAL A 87 1.74 22.37 39.03
N ASN A 88 0.42 22.57 39.11
CA ASN A 88 -0.25 23.85 38.90
C ASN A 88 -0.32 24.61 40.23
N ASP A 89 -0.10 25.92 40.21
CA ASP A 89 -0.20 26.73 41.42
C ASP A 89 -1.67 27.00 41.78
N ILE A 90 -2.21 26.17 42.67
CA ILE A 90 -3.61 26.18 43.11
C ILE A 90 -3.61 26.10 44.64
N ALA A 91 -4.28 27.06 45.27
CA ALA A 91 -4.44 27.15 46.72
C ALA A 91 -4.98 25.84 47.32
N ALA A 92 -4.38 25.39 48.41
CA ALA A 92 -4.78 24.17 49.11
C ALA A 92 -6.11 24.39 49.88
N PRO A 93 -7.00 23.38 49.95
CA PRO A 93 -8.12 23.38 50.89
C PRO A 93 -7.60 23.49 52.32
N GLU A 94 -8.38 24.09 53.22
CA GLU A 94 -7.99 24.38 54.62
C GLU A 94 -7.53 23.14 55.41
N ALA A 95 -8.06 21.97 55.08
CA ALA A 95 -7.66 20.68 55.66
C ALA A 95 -6.32 20.11 55.17
N VAL A 96 -5.66 20.74 54.18
CA VAL A 96 -4.37 20.30 53.64
C VAL A 96 -3.27 21.26 54.08
N THR A 97 -2.56 20.90 55.15
CA THR A 97 -1.46 21.71 55.68
C THR A 97 -0.32 21.88 54.67
N VAL A 98 0.46 22.96 54.82
CA VAL A 98 1.64 23.25 53.98
C VAL A 98 2.65 22.10 53.99
N GLU A 99 2.79 21.40 55.12
CA GLU A 99 3.62 20.19 55.25
C GLU A 99 3.09 19.01 54.43
N LEU A 100 1.77 18.77 54.43
CA LEU A 100 1.16 17.71 53.63
C LEU A 100 1.28 18.01 52.14
N ALA A 101 1.01 19.24 51.71
CA ALA A 101 1.24 19.67 50.32
C ALA A 101 2.71 19.44 49.90
N SER A 102 3.67 19.80 50.75
CA SER A 102 5.09 19.58 50.51
C SER A 102 5.46 18.09 50.39
N LYS A 103 4.87 17.21 51.22
CA LYS A 103 5.06 15.75 51.14
C LYS A 103 4.48 15.17 49.83
N ILE A 104 3.36 15.70 49.34
CA ILE A 104 2.75 15.28 48.07
C ILE A 104 3.60 15.80 46.88
N ASP A 105 4.17 16.99 46.97
CA ASP A 105 5.12 17.53 45.97
C ASP A 105 6.44 16.72 45.91
N VAL A 106 6.84 16.06 47.01
CA VAL A 106 7.96 15.08 47.05
C VAL A 106 7.55 13.72 46.48
N LEU A 107 6.34 13.22 46.78
CA LEU A 107 5.79 11.97 46.20
C LEU A 107 5.73 12.01 44.66
N LEU A 108 5.64 13.20 44.05
CA LEU A 108 5.69 13.36 42.59
C LEU A 108 7.12 13.18 42.00
N LYS A 109 8.15 13.18 42.84
CA LYS A 109 9.57 13.03 42.48
C LYS A 109 10.07 11.62 42.78
N ASP A 110 9.76 11.09 43.96
CA ASP A 110 10.13 9.73 44.36
C ASP A 110 9.09 8.72 43.85
N GLU A 111 9.47 7.86 42.90
CA GLU A 111 8.54 6.99 42.16
C GLU A 111 7.87 5.87 42.99
N THR A 112 8.01 5.86 44.31
CA THR A 112 7.45 4.86 45.24
C THR A 112 6.99 5.48 46.56
N GLY A 113 5.72 5.32 46.91
CA GLY A 113 5.19 5.74 48.21
C GLY A 113 3.69 6.04 48.20
N PHE A 114 3.19 6.56 49.31
CA PHE A 114 1.87 7.16 49.45
C PHE A 114 1.89 8.25 50.54
N VAL A 115 0.95 9.19 50.48
CA VAL A 115 0.73 10.20 51.53
C VAL A 115 -0.73 10.13 51.98
N GLU A 116 -1.00 10.22 53.27
CA GLU A 116 -2.35 10.22 53.82
C GLU A 116 -2.72 11.58 54.41
N ILE A 117 -3.88 12.09 54.02
CA ILE A 117 -4.49 13.31 54.54
C ILE A 117 -5.61 12.86 55.50
N PRO A 118 -5.53 13.12 56.81
CA PRO A 118 -6.57 12.75 57.77
C PRO A 118 -7.94 13.35 57.40
N THR A 119 -9.03 12.61 57.65
CA THR A 119 -10.41 13.04 57.37
C THR A 119 -11.33 12.95 58.60
N GLU A 120 -10.75 12.99 59.79
CA GLU A 120 -11.51 13.03 61.04
C GLU A 120 -12.33 14.34 61.12
N GLY A 121 -13.61 14.23 61.47
CA GLY A 121 -14.56 15.36 61.45
C GLY A 121 -15.05 15.80 60.06
N MET A 122 -14.44 15.33 58.98
CA MET A 122 -14.64 15.86 57.63
C MET A 122 -15.88 15.27 56.92
N ASP A 123 -16.68 16.12 56.29
CA ASP A 123 -17.89 15.75 55.56
C ASP A 123 -17.59 15.17 54.14
N LYS A 124 -18.64 14.87 53.36
CA LYS A 124 -18.47 14.32 52.00
C LYS A 124 -18.05 15.39 50.97
N GLN A 125 -18.48 16.64 51.14
CA GLN A 125 -18.17 17.75 50.23
C GLN A 125 -16.70 18.16 50.37
N GLU A 126 -16.22 18.33 51.60
CA GLU A 126 -14.82 18.63 51.94
C GLU A 126 -13.85 17.57 51.40
N ARG A 127 -14.17 16.28 51.58
CA ARG A 127 -13.39 15.18 50.98
C ARG A 127 -13.37 15.29 49.45
N THR A 128 -14.48 15.66 48.82
CA THR A 128 -14.59 15.81 47.36
C THR A 128 -13.72 16.97 46.88
N LEU A 129 -13.71 18.11 47.57
CA LEU A 129 -12.84 19.26 47.27
C LEU A 129 -11.35 18.88 47.32
N ILE A 130 -10.93 18.03 48.27
CA ILE A 130 -9.55 17.52 48.33
C ILE A 130 -9.24 16.63 47.12
N HIS A 131 -10.14 15.71 46.74
CA HIS A 131 -9.97 14.89 45.53
C HIS A 131 -9.87 15.73 44.25
N GLU A 132 -10.70 16.76 44.12
CA GLU A 132 -10.68 17.69 42.99
C GLU A 132 -9.40 18.55 42.96
N TRP A 133 -8.98 19.08 44.12
CA TRP A 133 -7.74 19.83 44.26
C TRP A 133 -6.51 19.01 43.89
N ILE A 134 -6.37 17.78 44.40
CA ILE A 134 -5.25 16.88 44.01
C ILE A 134 -5.25 16.67 42.49
N ARG A 135 -6.42 16.41 41.90
CA ARG A 135 -6.56 16.18 40.46
C ARG A 135 -6.16 17.42 39.63
N ALA A 136 -6.53 18.61 40.09
CA ALA A 136 -6.25 19.89 39.44
C ALA A 136 -4.78 20.31 39.61
N ARG A 137 -4.26 20.30 40.85
CA ARG A 137 -2.88 20.68 41.19
C ARG A 137 -1.87 19.77 40.48
N TYR A 138 -2.06 18.46 40.53
CA TYR A 138 -1.13 17.50 39.94
C TYR A 138 -1.47 17.08 38.50
N ASN A 139 -2.38 17.80 37.81
CA ASN A 139 -2.70 17.59 36.39
C ASN A 139 -3.11 16.13 36.03
N GLY A 140 -3.56 15.35 37.03
CA GLY A 140 -3.84 13.91 36.92
C GLY A 140 -2.63 12.96 36.97
N PHE A 141 -1.45 13.42 37.41
CA PHE A 141 -0.27 12.58 37.65
C PHE A 141 -0.33 11.76 38.94
N LEU A 142 -1.09 12.23 39.94
CA LEU A 142 -1.40 11.51 41.17
C LEU A 142 -2.88 11.12 41.19
N ASP A 143 -3.19 10.02 41.89
CA ASP A 143 -4.55 9.54 42.15
C ASP A 143 -4.83 9.59 43.65
N SER A 144 -6.09 9.68 44.04
CA SER A 144 -6.50 9.87 45.43
C SER A 144 -7.69 8.99 45.77
N GLN A 145 -7.59 8.26 46.88
CA GLN A 145 -8.55 7.24 47.30
C GLN A 145 -8.96 7.47 48.75
N THR A 146 -10.26 7.53 49.02
CA THR A 146 -10.76 7.58 50.40
C THR A 146 -10.58 6.21 51.06
N VAL A 147 -9.73 6.15 52.07
CA VAL A 147 -9.57 5.03 53.01
C VAL A 147 -10.31 5.43 54.31
N SER A 148 -10.68 4.47 55.16
CA SER A 148 -11.57 4.63 56.32
C SER A 148 -11.49 6.00 57.03
N ASN A 149 -10.29 6.43 57.47
CA ASN A 149 -10.10 7.70 58.18
C ASN A 149 -9.22 8.71 57.43
N ALA A 150 -8.82 8.46 56.18
CA ALA A 150 -7.88 9.33 55.44
C ALA A 150 -8.06 9.29 53.91
N ILE A 151 -7.72 10.38 53.22
CA ILE A 151 -7.52 10.37 51.76
C ILE A 151 -6.07 9.99 51.49
N ARG A 152 -5.88 8.81 50.90
CA ARG A 152 -4.56 8.30 50.48
C ARG A 152 -4.25 8.78 49.06
N VAL A 153 -3.18 9.53 48.91
CA VAL A 153 -2.62 10.02 47.65
C VAL A 153 -1.52 9.05 47.18
N VAL A 154 -1.63 8.57 45.94
CA VAL A 154 -0.73 7.56 45.36
C VAL A 154 -0.34 7.91 43.93
N ILE A 155 0.77 7.34 43.46
CA ILE A 155 1.08 7.32 42.03
C ILE A 155 0.17 6.27 41.37
N PRO A 156 -0.67 6.62 40.37
CA PRO A 156 -1.58 5.69 39.73
C PRO A 156 -0.81 4.58 38.99
N ASP A 157 -1.21 3.32 39.21
CA ASP A 157 -0.67 2.19 38.48
C ASP A 157 -0.83 2.42 36.96
N LYS A 158 0.31 2.38 36.25
CA LYS A 158 0.39 2.54 34.80
C LYS A 158 -0.52 1.55 34.06
N ARG A 159 -0.88 0.40 34.67
CA ARG A 159 -1.82 -0.60 34.16
C ARG A 159 -3.29 -0.14 34.18
N ASN A 160 -3.67 0.72 35.12
CA ASN A 160 -5.05 1.17 35.37
C ASN A 160 -5.39 2.56 34.84
N ARG A 161 -4.54 3.15 33.97
CA ARG A 161 -4.86 4.40 33.28
C ARG A 161 -6.19 4.28 32.53
N LYS A 162 -7.24 4.98 33.01
CA LYS A 162 -8.53 5.12 32.31
C LYS A 162 -8.24 5.46 30.84
N ARG A 163 -8.72 4.63 29.91
CA ARG A 163 -8.54 4.87 28.47
C ARG A 163 -9.06 6.27 28.17
N ARG A 164 -8.25 7.14 27.55
CA ARG A 164 -8.68 8.47 27.13
C ARG A 164 -9.90 8.28 26.21
N THR A 165 -11.06 8.72 26.67
CA THR A 165 -12.31 8.63 25.93
C THR A 165 -12.23 9.52 24.71
N TRP A 166 -12.49 8.95 23.52
CA TRP A 166 -12.62 9.74 22.31
C TRP A 166 -13.90 10.59 22.41
N PRO A 167 -13.86 11.93 22.25
CA PRO A 167 -15.04 12.76 22.38
C PRO A 167 -16.10 12.38 21.33
N ALA A 168 -17.36 12.21 21.74
CA ALA A 168 -18.44 11.81 20.83
C ALA A 168 -18.71 12.86 19.73
N SER A 169 -18.39 14.14 19.98
CA SER A 169 -18.46 15.23 19.01
C SER A 169 -17.30 15.24 18.00
N ARG A 170 -16.27 14.41 18.17
CA ARG A 170 -15.10 14.37 17.30
C ARG A 170 -15.24 13.24 16.27
N PRO A 171 -15.08 13.51 14.97
CA PRO A 171 -15.09 12.47 13.95
C PRO A 171 -14.07 11.36 14.25
N ASP A 172 -14.45 10.12 13.93
CA ASP A 172 -13.71 8.93 14.33
C ASP A 172 -12.42 8.69 13.55
N TYR A 173 -12.25 9.31 12.39
CA TYR A 173 -11.06 9.16 11.55
C TYR A 173 -10.34 10.49 11.37
N VAL A 174 -9.02 10.44 11.52
CA VAL A 174 -8.13 11.47 10.95
C VAL A 174 -7.66 10.99 9.58
N HIS A 175 -7.76 11.87 8.59
CA HIS A 175 -7.26 11.68 7.24
C HIS A 175 -5.96 12.48 7.09
N PHE A 176 -5.00 11.93 6.36
CA PHE A 176 -3.73 12.60 6.06
C PHE A 176 -3.16 12.10 4.73
N THR A 177 -2.35 12.93 4.08
CA THR A 177 -1.56 12.53 2.92
C THR A 177 -0.24 11.90 3.40
N LEU A 178 -0.01 10.65 3.02
CA LEU A 178 1.21 9.89 3.26
C LEU A 178 2.14 10.04 2.06
N CYS A 179 3.22 10.80 2.23
CA CYS A 179 4.33 10.88 1.29
C CYS A 179 5.40 9.87 1.70
N LYS A 180 5.92 9.06 0.77
CA LYS A 180 6.99 8.08 1.04
C LYS A 180 7.97 7.97 -0.12
N GLU A 181 9.25 7.77 0.20
CA GLU A 181 10.31 7.47 -0.77
C GLU A 181 10.82 6.03 -0.60
N ASN A 182 11.01 5.31 -1.71
CA ASN A 182 11.63 3.97 -1.76
C ASN A 182 11.09 2.94 -0.73
N LYS A 183 9.82 3.05 -0.34
CA LYS A 183 9.18 2.26 0.74
C LYS A 183 7.86 1.67 0.28
N ASP A 184 7.59 0.47 0.78
CA ASP A 184 6.27 -0.16 0.64
C ASP A 184 5.23 0.57 1.50
N THR A 185 3.97 0.54 1.06
CA THR A 185 2.85 1.20 1.74
C THR A 185 2.59 0.60 3.13
N HIS A 186 2.50 -0.73 3.23
CA HIS A 186 2.24 -1.40 4.52
C HIS A 186 3.45 -1.35 5.45
N TYR A 187 4.67 -1.30 4.91
CA TYR A 187 5.87 -1.01 5.70
C TYR A 187 5.78 0.38 6.36
N ALA A 188 5.48 1.44 5.58
CA ALA A 188 5.34 2.80 6.11
C ALA A 188 4.27 2.89 7.19
N LEU A 189 3.09 2.32 6.95
CA LEU A 189 2.00 2.26 7.94
C LEU A 189 2.40 1.49 9.20
N SER A 190 3.17 0.41 9.08
CA SER A 190 3.65 -0.39 10.22
C SER A 190 4.66 0.39 11.10
N VAL A 191 5.52 1.21 10.50
CA VAL A 191 6.41 2.13 11.22
C VAL A 191 5.60 3.16 12.00
N ILE A 192 4.65 3.84 11.36
CA ILE A 192 3.76 4.83 12.00
C ILE A 192 2.95 4.17 13.13
N SER A 193 2.39 2.98 12.86
CA SER A 193 1.63 2.17 13.82
C SER A 193 2.42 1.91 15.11
N ARG A 194 3.71 1.57 14.97
CA ARG A 194 4.60 1.29 16.10
C ARG A 194 4.95 2.55 16.91
N PHE A 195 5.23 3.67 16.26
CA PHE A 195 5.46 4.95 16.96
C PHE A 195 4.22 5.46 17.70
N LEU A 196 3.02 5.20 17.19
CA LEU A 196 1.76 5.62 17.83
C LEU A 196 1.22 4.62 18.87
N GLY A 197 1.73 3.39 18.92
CA GLY A 197 1.18 2.33 19.76
C GLY A 197 -0.22 1.86 19.32
N VAL A 198 -0.55 1.99 18.04
CA VAL A 198 -1.84 1.56 17.45
C VAL A 198 -1.68 0.26 16.65
N LYS A 199 -2.79 -0.35 16.23
CA LYS A 199 -2.78 -1.53 15.35
C LYS A 199 -2.70 -1.11 13.89
N SER A 200 -2.01 -1.87 13.05
CA SER A 200 -1.92 -1.56 11.61
C SER A 200 -3.26 -1.72 10.89
N SER A 201 -4.20 -2.48 11.46
CA SER A 201 -5.60 -2.57 11.01
C SER A 201 -6.46 -1.35 11.36
N SER A 202 -5.92 -0.36 12.09
CA SER A 202 -6.60 0.92 12.35
C SER A 202 -6.39 1.93 11.21
N PHE A 203 -5.56 1.61 10.22
CA PHE A 203 -5.35 2.43 9.02
C PHE A 203 -6.20 1.92 7.85
N GLY A 204 -6.81 2.85 7.11
CA GLY A 204 -7.46 2.61 5.82
C GLY A 204 -6.72 3.34 4.70
N ILE A 205 -6.68 2.75 3.50
CA ILE A 205 -6.02 3.29 2.30
C ILE A 205 -6.89 3.06 1.05
N CYS A 206 -6.85 4.00 0.10
CA CYS A 206 -7.57 3.87 -1.17
C CYS A 206 -6.88 2.87 -2.12
N GLY A 207 -5.55 2.79 -2.06
CA GLY A 207 -4.76 1.79 -2.78
C GLY A 207 -3.31 1.72 -2.29
N THR A 208 -2.57 0.68 -2.69
CA THR A 208 -1.12 0.59 -2.46
C THR A 208 -0.36 1.28 -3.57
N LYS A 209 0.69 2.03 -3.25
CA LYS A 209 1.58 2.71 -4.22
C LYS A 209 2.92 2.00 -4.35
N ASP A 210 3.58 2.15 -5.51
CA ASP A 210 4.91 1.62 -5.82
C ASP A 210 5.93 1.74 -4.69
N ARG A 211 6.76 0.70 -4.49
CA ARG A 211 7.89 0.78 -3.56
C ARG A 211 9.01 1.68 -4.09
N ARG A 212 9.57 1.36 -5.27
CA ARG A 212 10.70 2.09 -5.88
C ARG A 212 10.16 3.30 -6.65
N ALA A 213 9.74 4.30 -5.90
CA ALA A 213 9.12 5.53 -6.37
C ALA A 213 9.17 6.61 -5.26
N LEU A 214 8.89 7.86 -5.63
CA LEU A 214 8.33 8.87 -4.73
C LEU A 214 6.80 8.80 -4.85
N THR A 215 6.08 8.65 -3.76
CA THR A 215 4.61 8.46 -3.84
C THR A 215 3.85 9.21 -2.77
N THR A 216 2.71 9.80 -3.13
CA THR A 216 1.70 10.32 -2.20
C THR A 216 0.43 9.48 -2.25
N GLN A 217 -0.30 9.40 -1.14
CA GLN A 217 -1.63 8.79 -1.07
C GLN A 217 -2.40 9.24 0.17
N ARG A 218 -3.74 9.22 0.09
CA ARG A 218 -4.61 9.41 1.25
C ARG A 218 -4.54 8.19 2.16
N VAL A 219 -4.50 8.46 3.45
CA VAL A 219 -4.58 7.47 4.52
C VAL A 219 -5.54 7.98 5.59
N SER A 220 -6.41 7.10 6.06
CA SER A 220 -7.22 7.33 7.26
C SER A 220 -6.65 6.55 8.45
N LEU A 221 -6.77 7.08 9.66
CA LEU A 221 -6.44 6.40 10.91
C LEU A 221 -7.56 6.60 11.95
N TYR A 222 -8.06 5.49 12.48
CA TYR A 222 -9.10 5.49 13.52
C TYR A 222 -8.59 6.05 14.86
N ARG A 223 -9.33 7.03 15.40
CA ARG A 223 -9.20 7.63 16.74
C ARG A 223 -7.76 8.02 17.12
N CYS A 224 -7.12 8.81 16.27
CA CYS A 224 -5.81 9.42 16.56
C CYS A 224 -5.84 10.95 16.45
N GLU A 225 -5.18 11.63 17.38
CA GLU A 225 -5.08 13.10 17.37
C GLU A 225 -4.09 13.58 16.31
N ILE A 226 -4.50 14.56 15.48
CA ILE A 226 -3.65 15.21 14.46
C ILE A 226 -2.29 15.64 15.03
N LYS A 227 -2.26 16.22 16.24
CA LYS A 227 -1.02 16.63 16.92
C LYS A 227 0.00 15.49 17.02
N ARG A 228 -0.44 14.29 17.42
CA ARG A 228 0.43 13.10 17.53
C ARG A 228 1.01 12.66 16.20
N LEU A 229 0.27 12.80 15.10
CA LEU A 229 0.76 12.49 13.75
C LEU A 229 1.77 13.53 13.26
N ARG A 230 1.47 14.83 13.43
CA ARG A 230 2.36 15.93 13.06
C ARG A 230 3.72 15.85 13.77
N GLU A 231 3.72 15.50 15.06
CA GLU A 231 4.93 15.27 15.87
C GLU A 231 5.80 14.09 15.39
N LEU A 232 5.30 13.19 14.53
CA LEU A 232 6.11 12.10 13.98
C LEU A 232 7.03 12.54 12.84
N ASN A 233 6.73 13.62 12.12
CA ASN A 233 7.51 14.02 10.94
C ASN A 233 9.01 14.24 11.25
N SER A 234 9.35 14.69 12.46
CA SER A 234 10.75 14.83 12.90
C SER A 234 11.48 13.49 13.12
N LYS A 235 10.73 12.43 13.43
CA LYS A 235 11.22 11.08 13.77
C LYS A 235 11.19 10.11 12.60
N LEU A 236 10.32 10.37 11.62
CA LEU A 236 10.22 9.59 10.39
C LEU A 236 11.40 9.90 9.45
N ARG A 237 11.74 8.93 8.59
CA ARG A 237 12.84 9.05 7.62
C ARG A 237 12.35 8.55 6.26
N GLY A 238 12.31 9.44 5.28
CA GLY A 238 11.73 9.16 3.97
C GLY A 238 10.26 8.76 4.01
N ILE A 239 9.54 9.28 5.00
CA ILE A 239 8.09 9.21 5.17
C ILE A 239 7.71 10.58 5.76
N TRP A 240 6.71 11.23 5.17
CA TRP A 240 6.17 12.51 5.64
C TRP A 240 4.65 12.45 5.66
N LEU A 241 4.05 13.07 6.67
CA LEU A 241 2.61 13.12 6.88
C LEU A 241 2.16 14.58 6.74
N THR A 242 1.34 14.87 5.74
CA THR A 242 0.85 16.22 5.41
C THR A 242 -0.69 16.24 5.32
N ASP A 243 -1.27 17.42 5.10
CA ASP A 243 -2.69 17.60 4.76
C ASP A 243 -3.67 16.84 5.69
N PHE A 244 -3.75 17.30 6.94
CA PHE A 244 -4.50 16.64 8.00
C PHE A 244 -5.95 17.15 8.08
N THR A 245 -6.91 16.26 7.85
CA THR A 245 -8.35 16.54 7.99
C THR A 245 -9.03 15.51 8.89
N THR A 246 -10.30 15.72 9.25
CA THR A 246 -11.11 14.77 10.04
C THR A 246 -12.35 14.35 9.28
N SER A 247 -12.73 13.08 9.37
CA SER A 247 -13.91 12.51 8.71
C SER A 247 -14.59 11.47 9.59
N SER A 248 -15.89 11.25 9.36
CA SER A 248 -16.65 10.13 9.94
C SER A 248 -16.30 8.78 9.30
N GLU A 249 -15.81 8.78 8.06
CA GLU A 249 -15.57 7.56 7.27
C GLU A 249 -14.08 7.25 7.11
N PRO A 250 -13.68 5.96 7.05
CA PRO A 250 -12.34 5.53 6.64
C PRO A 250 -12.16 5.60 5.12
N CYS A 251 -10.91 5.69 4.66
CA CYS A 251 -10.55 5.36 3.28
C CYS A 251 -10.76 3.86 3.02
N LYS A 252 -11.52 3.50 1.99
CA LYS A 252 -11.75 2.11 1.57
C LYS A 252 -11.02 1.83 0.25
N LEU A 253 -10.68 0.57 0.03
CA LEU A 253 -9.93 0.15 -1.16
C LEU A 253 -10.78 0.40 -2.43
N GLY A 254 -10.30 1.26 -3.33
CA GLY A 254 -11.03 1.71 -4.51
C GLY A 254 -11.51 3.16 -4.45
N ASP A 255 -11.44 3.83 -3.29
CA ASP A 255 -11.85 5.23 -3.11
C ASP A 255 -10.83 6.24 -3.69
N LEU A 256 -10.40 6.04 -4.93
CA LEU A 256 -9.54 6.94 -5.70
C LEU A 256 -9.98 6.95 -7.17
N TRP A 257 -9.92 8.11 -7.82
CA TRP A 257 -10.09 8.15 -9.29
C TRP A 257 -8.96 7.39 -9.97
N GLY A 258 -7.73 7.63 -9.53
CA GLY A 258 -6.53 7.08 -10.15
C GLY A 258 -5.24 7.63 -9.58
N ASN A 259 -4.20 7.70 -10.41
CA ASN A 259 -2.89 8.21 -10.04
C ASN A 259 -2.31 9.05 -11.18
N ARG A 260 -1.74 10.20 -10.84
CA ARG A 260 -0.89 10.97 -11.74
C ARG A 260 0.54 10.47 -11.64
N PHE A 261 1.17 10.27 -12.79
CA PHE A 261 2.54 9.81 -12.92
C PHE A 261 3.39 10.95 -13.47
N LYS A 262 4.55 11.19 -12.87
CA LYS A 262 5.64 11.97 -13.48
C LYS A 262 6.85 11.05 -13.58
N ILE A 263 7.29 10.75 -14.79
CA ILE A 263 8.25 9.69 -15.08
C ILE A 263 9.37 10.24 -15.94
N ILE A 264 10.61 10.02 -15.52
CA ILE A 264 11.81 10.35 -16.29
C ILE A 264 12.29 9.09 -17.01
N LEU A 265 12.26 9.13 -18.34
CA LEU A 265 12.95 8.17 -19.19
C LEU A 265 14.37 8.70 -19.40
N ARG A 266 15.39 7.98 -18.97
CA ARG A 266 16.80 8.38 -19.15
C ARG A 266 17.42 7.68 -20.36
N ASP A 267 18.60 8.14 -20.76
CA ASP A 267 19.47 7.47 -21.72
C ASP A 267 18.76 7.15 -23.05
N VAL A 268 17.94 8.10 -23.52
CA VAL A 268 17.01 7.90 -24.64
C VAL A 268 17.74 7.89 -25.97
N GLN A 269 17.74 6.75 -26.67
CA GLN A 269 18.44 6.56 -27.93
C GLN A 269 17.65 5.69 -28.95
N PRO A 270 17.71 6.01 -30.26
CA PRO A 270 18.16 7.29 -30.82
C PRO A 270 17.21 8.43 -30.41
N PHE A 271 17.74 9.62 -30.14
CA PHE A 271 16.89 10.79 -29.90
C PHE A 271 16.35 11.34 -31.22
N ASN A 272 15.03 11.33 -31.40
CA ASN A 272 14.33 11.94 -32.52
C ASN A 272 13.05 12.60 -31.99
N GLU A 273 13.07 13.93 -31.89
CA GLU A 273 11.97 14.72 -31.32
C GLU A 273 10.65 14.54 -32.07
N ALA A 274 10.67 14.42 -33.41
CA ALA A 274 9.46 14.21 -34.20
C ALA A 274 8.83 12.82 -33.97
N ASP A 275 9.63 11.76 -33.84
CA ASP A 275 9.11 10.43 -33.45
C ASP A 275 8.56 10.43 -32.01
N LEU A 276 9.20 11.17 -31.10
CA LEU A 276 8.75 11.30 -29.71
C LEU A 276 7.41 12.04 -29.61
N ILE A 277 7.27 13.20 -30.26
CA ILE A 277 6.00 13.94 -30.32
C ILE A 277 4.92 13.05 -30.92
N SER A 278 5.19 12.42 -32.07
CA SER A 278 4.24 11.53 -32.75
C SER A 278 3.83 10.31 -31.90
N ARG A 279 4.73 9.74 -31.08
CA ARG A 279 4.37 8.68 -30.10
C ARG A 279 3.39 9.16 -29.06
N ILE A 280 3.55 10.39 -28.58
CA ILE A 280 2.69 10.96 -27.55
C ILE A 280 1.34 11.38 -28.13
N GLU A 281 1.30 11.89 -29.36
CA GLU A 281 0.06 12.15 -30.11
C GLU A 281 -0.74 10.85 -30.35
N ASP A 282 -0.09 9.80 -30.86
CA ASP A 282 -0.68 8.46 -31.01
C ASP A 282 -1.29 7.96 -29.69
N PHE A 283 -0.57 8.14 -28.59
CA PHE A 283 -0.94 7.67 -27.26
C PHE A 283 -2.08 8.50 -26.65
N LYS A 284 -2.16 9.80 -26.91
CA LYS A 284 -3.32 10.64 -26.54
C LYS A 284 -4.57 10.25 -27.34
N LEU A 285 -4.42 10.05 -28.66
CA LEU A 285 -5.54 9.77 -29.56
C LEU A 285 -6.11 8.35 -29.40
N ASN A 286 -5.25 7.35 -29.20
CA ASN A 286 -5.65 5.93 -29.24
C ASN A 286 -5.49 5.21 -27.89
N GLY A 287 -4.83 5.82 -26.90
CA GLY A 287 -4.56 5.21 -25.61
C GLY A 287 -3.56 4.05 -25.66
N PHE A 288 -3.84 2.98 -24.92
CA PHE A 288 -3.04 1.75 -24.86
C PHE A 288 -3.90 0.54 -24.47
N ILE A 289 -3.47 -0.67 -24.80
CA ILE A 289 -4.17 -1.89 -24.37
C ILE A 289 -3.94 -2.10 -22.88
N ASN A 290 -5.00 -2.03 -22.07
CA ASN A 290 -4.92 -2.02 -20.59
C ASN A 290 -4.62 -3.41 -19.97
N TYR A 291 -3.48 -4.00 -20.33
CA TYR A 291 -2.99 -5.24 -19.75
C TYR A 291 -2.75 -5.14 -18.24
N PHE A 292 -2.93 -6.26 -17.55
CA PHE A 292 -2.29 -6.46 -16.27
C PHE A 292 -0.78 -6.56 -16.49
N GLY A 293 -0.03 -5.57 -16.03
CA GLY A 293 1.43 -5.52 -16.18
C GLY A 293 2.14 -6.65 -15.44
N THR A 294 3.38 -6.96 -15.84
CA THR A 294 4.22 -8.06 -15.31
C THR A 294 4.26 -8.12 -13.77
N GLN A 295 4.27 -6.97 -13.08
CA GLN A 295 4.21 -6.85 -11.62
C GLN A 295 3.00 -7.57 -10.98
N ARG A 296 1.87 -7.71 -11.68
CA ARG A 296 0.67 -8.44 -11.21
C ARG A 296 0.94 -9.93 -11.02
N PHE A 297 1.86 -10.49 -11.79
CA PHE A 297 2.21 -11.91 -11.78
C PHE A 297 3.41 -12.22 -10.89
N GLY A 298 4.08 -11.19 -10.36
CA GLY A 298 5.21 -11.28 -9.44
C GLY A 298 6.54 -10.92 -10.10
N SER A 299 7.63 -11.25 -9.41
CA SER A 299 8.98 -11.26 -10.00
C SER A 299 9.25 -12.57 -10.75
N CYS A 300 10.25 -12.60 -11.63
CA CYS A 300 10.60 -13.77 -12.45
C CYS A 300 10.67 -15.12 -11.68
N ALA A 301 11.17 -15.11 -10.43
CA ALA A 301 11.23 -16.29 -9.56
C ALA A 301 9.90 -16.74 -8.92
N SER A 302 8.77 -16.07 -9.16
CA SER A 302 7.49 -16.30 -8.46
C SER A 302 6.30 -16.24 -9.41
N ASN A 303 5.77 -17.39 -9.81
CA ASN A 303 4.60 -17.45 -10.69
C ASN A 303 3.29 -17.31 -9.88
N THR A 304 2.86 -16.07 -9.64
CA THR A 304 1.67 -15.76 -8.82
C THR A 304 0.39 -16.33 -9.44
N ALA A 305 0.29 -16.39 -10.78
CA ALA A 305 -0.83 -17.01 -11.47
C ALA A 305 -0.82 -18.54 -11.33
N GLY A 306 0.35 -19.19 -11.41
CA GLY A 306 0.53 -20.62 -11.16
C GLY A 306 0.09 -21.04 -9.75
N ILE A 307 0.42 -20.23 -8.73
CA ILE A 307 -0.09 -20.42 -7.36
C ILE A 307 -1.62 -20.32 -7.33
N GLY A 308 -2.21 -19.36 -8.06
CA GLY A 308 -3.66 -19.23 -8.22
C GLY A 308 -4.33 -20.46 -8.82
N ILE A 309 -3.74 -21.02 -9.89
CA ILE A 309 -4.21 -22.26 -10.52
C ILE A 309 -4.17 -23.43 -9.53
N ALA A 310 -3.05 -23.59 -8.81
CA ALA A 310 -2.90 -24.65 -7.82
C ALA A 310 -3.93 -24.53 -6.68
N ILE A 311 -4.21 -23.31 -6.20
CA ILE A 311 -5.28 -23.03 -5.22
C ILE A 311 -6.66 -23.44 -5.76
N LEU A 312 -7.00 -23.05 -6.99
CA LEU A 312 -8.29 -23.40 -7.61
C LEU A 312 -8.44 -24.91 -7.84
N LYS A 313 -7.36 -25.60 -8.22
CA LYS A 313 -7.30 -27.06 -8.34
C LYS A 313 -7.24 -27.79 -6.99
N LYS A 314 -7.29 -27.08 -5.85
CA LYS A 314 -7.12 -27.63 -4.48
C LYS A 314 -5.77 -28.34 -4.25
N GLN A 315 -4.76 -28.04 -5.06
CA GLN A 315 -3.39 -28.56 -4.96
C GLN A 315 -2.59 -27.76 -3.92
N TRP A 316 -2.99 -27.88 -2.65
CA TRP A 316 -2.49 -27.05 -1.54
C TRP A 316 -0.97 -27.14 -1.34
N GLU A 317 -0.39 -28.32 -1.51
CA GLU A 317 1.04 -28.54 -1.39
C GLU A 317 1.82 -27.81 -2.50
N VAL A 318 1.37 -27.94 -3.76
CA VAL A 318 1.97 -27.27 -4.92
C VAL A 318 1.90 -25.76 -4.73
N ALA A 319 0.73 -25.22 -4.40
CA ALA A 319 0.55 -23.80 -4.14
C ALA A 319 1.47 -23.26 -3.03
N LEU A 320 1.61 -24.00 -1.92
CA LEU A 320 2.45 -23.58 -0.81
C LEU A 320 3.95 -23.70 -1.12
N LYS A 321 4.39 -24.81 -1.74
CA LYS A 321 5.78 -25.00 -2.17
C LYS A 321 6.20 -23.94 -3.18
N GLU A 322 5.31 -23.58 -4.11
CA GLU A 322 5.53 -22.51 -5.09
C GLU A 322 5.70 -21.13 -4.41
N ILE A 323 4.90 -20.83 -3.38
CA ILE A 323 5.13 -19.63 -2.54
C ILE A 323 6.49 -19.72 -1.84
N LEU A 324 6.86 -20.86 -1.29
CA LEU A 324 8.11 -21.04 -0.54
C LEU A 324 9.34 -21.38 -1.41
N LYS A 325 9.29 -21.22 -2.74
CA LYS A 325 10.48 -21.37 -3.59
C LYS A 325 11.57 -20.35 -3.22
N PRO A 326 12.86 -20.67 -3.43
CA PRO A 326 13.94 -19.70 -3.32
C PRO A 326 13.68 -18.54 -4.29
N ARG A 327 13.97 -17.32 -3.86
CA ARG A 327 13.83 -16.11 -4.69
C ARG A 327 15.11 -15.30 -4.59
N SER A 328 15.33 -14.41 -5.55
CA SER A 328 16.34 -13.34 -5.50
C SER A 328 15.96 -12.27 -4.46
N ALA A 329 15.88 -12.69 -3.20
CA ALA A 329 15.75 -11.86 -2.01
C ALA A 329 17.11 -11.79 -1.30
N HIS A 330 17.25 -10.85 -0.37
CA HIS A 330 18.46 -10.69 0.46
C HIS A 330 18.11 -10.82 1.95
N GLY A 331 19.08 -11.28 2.73
CA GLY A 331 18.97 -11.45 4.18
C GLY A 331 18.13 -12.67 4.62
N SER A 332 17.74 -12.65 5.89
CA SER A 332 17.07 -13.72 6.65
C SER A 332 15.90 -14.45 5.95
N ILE A 333 15.11 -13.76 5.12
CA ILE A 333 14.00 -14.37 4.38
C ILE A 333 14.54 -15.36 3.34
N ARG A 334 15.64 -15.02 2.66
CA ARG A 334 16.29 -15.94 1.72
C ARG A 334 16.87 -17.14 2.45
N GLU A 335 17.59 -16.93 3.56
CA GLU A 335 18.11 -18.04 4.36
C GLU A 335 17.01 -18.99 4.86
N ALA A 336 15.84 -18.47 5.24
CA ALA A 336 14.69 -19.28 5.63
C ALA A 336 14.14 -20.11 4.46
N LEU A 337 14.05 -19.52 3.27
CA LEU A 337 13.61 -20.22 2.05
C LEU A 337 14.63 -21.27 1.60
N ASP A 338 15.91 -20.93 1.58
CA ASP A 338 17.01 -21.83 1.20
C ASP A 338 17.06 -23.03 2.17
N GLU A 339 16.93 -22.79 3.48
CA GLU A 339 16.82 -23.86 4.49
C GLU A 339 15.58 -24.74 4.28
N TRP A 340 14.40 -24.14 4.04
CA TRP A 340 13.17 -24.90 3.78
C TRP A 340 13.29 -25.80 2.55
N ASN A 341 13.81 -25.29 1.43
CA ASN A 341 13.93 -26.08 0.20
C ASN A 341 15.02 -27.16 0.31
N ARG A 342 16.07 -26.93 1.12
CA ARG A 342 17.14 -27.90 1.38
C ARG A 342 16.73 -29.04 2.31
N SER A 343 16.00 -28.74 3.41
CA SER A 343 15.75 -29.73 4.48
C SER A 343 14.28 -30.11 4.68
N SER A 344 13.33 -29.42 4.03
CA SER A 344 11.88 -29.53 4.30
C SER A 344 11.52 -29.41 5.79
N ASN A 345 12.37 -28.76 6.59
CA ASN A 345 12.19 -28.58 8.03
C ASN A 345 11.71 -27.15 8.33
N ALA A 346 10.39 -26.99 8.44
CA ALA A 346 9.78 -25.70 8.72
C ALA A 346 10.25 -25.08 10.05
N SER A 347 10.62 -25.89 11.05
CA SER A 347 11.14 -25.40 12.34
C SER A 347 12.58 -24.90 12.24
N ALA A 348 13.41 -25.49 11.37
CA ALA A 348 14.76 -24.99 11.10
C ALA A 348 14.70 -23.69 10.28
N ALA A 349 13.90 -23.68 9.21
CA ALA A 349 13.66 -22.49 8.40
C ALA A 349 13.09 -21.31 9.21
N LEU A 350 12.15 -21.57 10.13
CA LEU A 350 11.55 -20.52 10.95
C LEU A 350 12.57 -19.81 11.87
N LYS A 351 13.60 -20.53 12.35
CA LYS A 351 14.69 -19.96 13.18
C LYS A 351 15.59 -18.96 12.43
N LYS A 352 15.53 -18.92 11.09
CA LYS A 352 16.28 -17.96 10.26
C LYS A 352 15.66 -16.57 10.23
N PHE A 353 14.35 -16.43 10.51
CA PHE A 353 13.70 -15.12 10.55
C PHE A 353 14.11 -14.31 11.78
N MET A 354 14.34 -13.01 11.59
CA MET A 354 14.71 -12.08 12.64
C MET A 354 13.53 -11.22 13.09
N GLY A 355 13.40 -11.01 14.41
CA GLY A 355 12.41 -10.11 15.00
C GLY A 355 10.98 -10.39 14.55
N SER A 356 10.36 -9.40 13.90
CA SER A 356 8.94 -9.47 13.48
C SER A 356 8.68 -10.32 12.23
N GLN A 357 9.71 -10.67 11.46
CA GLN A 357 9.55 -11.27 10.13
C GLN A 357 8.81 -12.61 10.18
N ALA A 358 9.02 -13.42 11.23
CA ALA A 358 8.41 -14.73 11.42
C ALA A 358 6.86 -14.71 11.48
N TYR A 359 6.26 -13.56 11.80
CA TYR A 359 4.81 -13.37 11.81
C TYR A 359 4.30 -12.28 10.83
N ALA A 360 5.18 -11.37 10.39
CA ALA A 360 4.80 -10.30 9.45
C ALA A 360 4.89 -10.71 7.97
N THR A 361 5.72 -11.71 7.62
CA THR A 361 5.90 -12.17 6.23
C THR A 361 4.96 -13.34 5.88
N ILE A 362 4.66 -13.51 4.59
CA ILE A 362 3.86 -14.64 4.09
C ILE A 362 4.61 -15.94 4.39
N GLU A 363 5.90 -15.96 4.08
CA GLU A 363 6.82 -17.07 4.24
C GLU A 363 6.91 -17.50 5.72
N GLY A 364 7.10 -16.53 6.62
CA GLY A 364 7.11 -16.76 8.07
C GLY A 364 5.79 -17.29 8.60
N GLN A 365 4.64 -16.73 8.18
CA GLN A 365 3.32 -17.21 8.61
C GLN A 365 3.07 -18.67 8.19
N LEU A 366 3.43 -19.03 6.94
CA LEU A 366 3.32 -20.40 6.40
C LEU A 366 4.24 -21.38 7.14
N LEU A 367 5.54 -21.06 7.27
CA LEU A 367 6.52 -21.89 7.97
C LEU A 367 6.18 -22.04 9.47
N SER A 368 5.67 -20.98 10.11
CA SER A 368 5.12 -20.99 11.48
C SER A 368 3.86 -21.86 11.63
N SER A 369 3.16 -22.16 10.54
CA SER A 369 2.04 -23.12 10.56
C SER A 369 2.53 -24.55 10.34
N LEU A 370 3.46 -24.76 9.40
CA LEU A 370 4.02 -26.07 9.09
C LEU A 370 4.92 -26.62 10.20
N SER A 371 5.60 -25.77 10.96
CA SER A 371 6.38 -26.18 12.14
C SER A 371 5.51 -26.81 13.25
N LYS A 372 4.20 -26.50 13.27
CA LYS A 372 3.22 -27.10 14.20
C LYS A 372 2.53 -28.34 13.62
N ASN A 373 2.39 -28.43 12.30
CA ASN A 373 1.77 -29.57 11.62
C ASN A 373 2.37 -29.75 10.22
N LYS A 374 3.28 -30.73 10.08
CA LYS A 374 4.26 -30.83 8.99
C LYS A 374 3.69 -31.00 7.57
N TYR A 375 2.42 -31.42 7.45
CA TYR A 375 1.79 -31.72 6.15
C TYR A 375 0.43 -31.05 5.93
N ASN A 376 -0.03 -30.19 6.85
CA ASN A 376 -1.33 -29.51 6.71
C ASN A 376 -1.22 -28.21 5.90
N TYR A 377 -0.87 -28.35 4.61
CA TYR A 377 -0.68 -27.23 3.68
C TYR A 377 -1.95 -26.36 3.54
N ARG A 378 -3.15 -26.95 3.60
CA ARG A 378 -4.42 -26.23 3.55
C ARG A 378 -4.59 -25.30 4.76
N ALA A 379 -4.35 -25.79 5.98
CA ALA A 379 -4.43 -24.96 7.17
C ALA A 379 -3.35 -23.86 7.18
N ALA A 380 -2.14 -24.17 6.71
CA ALA A 380 -1.08 -23.18 6.55
C ALA A 380 -1.48 -22.05 5.60
N LEU A 381 -2.01 -22.36 4.42
CA LEU A 381 -2.52 -21.33 3.49
C LEU A 381 -3.68 -20.52 4.09
N LEU A 382 -4.63 -21.17 4.79
CA LEU A 382 -5.78 -20.49 5.40
C LEU A 382 -5.40 -19.50 6.51
N LYS A 383 -4.23 -19.67 7.15
CA LYS A 383 -3.66 -18.73 8.13
C LYS A 383 -3.32 -17.37 7.51
N LEU A 384 -3.05 -17.30 6.21
CA LEU A 384 -2.89 -16.04 5.48
C LEU A 384 -4.23 -15.29 5.40
N ALA A 385 -4.17 -13.97 5.50
CA ALA A 385 -5.34 -13.11 5.36
C ALA A 385 -6.08 -13.37 4.02
N ARG A 386 -7.42 -13.21 4.02
CA ARG A 386 -8.26 -13.47 2.84
C ARG A 386 -7.74 -12.72 1.61
N ASN A 387 -7.42 -11.43 1.75
CA ASN A 387 -6.95 -10.59 0.66
C ASN A 387 -5.63 -11.13 0.06
N THR A 388 -4.67 -11.51 0.91
CA THR A 388 -3.39 -12.12 0.48
C THR A 388 -3.61 -13.40 -0.32
N ARG A 389 -4.51 -14.28 0.13
CA ARG A 389 -4.88 -15.50 -0.62
C ARG A 389 -5.55 -15.17 -1.96
N SER A 390 -6.44 -14.19 -1.97
CA SER A 390 -7.15 -13.78 -3.18
C SER A 390 -6.23 -13.21 -4.25
N LEU A 391 -5.10 -12.56 -3.89
CA LEU A 391 -4.13 -12.04 -4.87
C LEU A 391 -3.64 -13.12 -5.85
N TYR A 392 -3.41 -14.35 -5.39
CA TYR A 392 -2.98 -15.46 -6.25
C TYR A 392 -4.06 -15.85 -7.27
N VAL A 393 -5.32 -16.00 -6.82
CA VAL A 393 -6.46 -16.30 -7.69
C VAL A 393 -6.71 -15.16 -8.67
N HIS A 394 -6.64 -13.92 -8.21
CA HIS A 394 -6.77 -12.73 -9.05
C HIS A 394 -5.64 -12.59 -10.08
N ALA A 395 -4.40 -13.03 -9.77
CA ALA A 395 -3.32 -13.09 -10.75
C ALA A 395 -3.62 -14.10 -11.86
N TYR A 396 -4.26 -15.24 -11.57
CA TYR A 396 -4.71 -16.16 -12.63
C TYR A 396 -5.85 -15.57 -13.47
N GLN A 397 -6.81 -14.87 -12.86
CA GLN A 397 -7.85 -14.14 -13.61
C GLN A 397 -7.24 -13.07 -14.53
N SER A 398 -6.24 -12.31 -14.04
CA SER A 398 -5.48 -11.35 -14.83
C SER A 398 -4.73 -11.99 -16.01
N LEU A 399 -4.20 -13.20 -15.84
CA LEU A 399 -3.48 -13.93 -16.91
C LEU A 399 -4.43 -14.34 -18.04
N LEU A 400 -5.60 -14.85 -17.66
CA LEU A 400 -6.66 -15.21 -18.59
C LEU A 400 -7.20 -13.98 -19.33
N TRP A 401 -7.33 -12.85 -18.63
CA TRP A 401 -7.71 -11.58 -19.24
C TRP A 401 -6.70 -11.13 -20.31
N ASN A 402 -5.39 -11.09 -19.98
CA ASN A 402 -4.35 -10.71 -20.93
C ASN A 402 -4.39 -11.60 -22.19
N LYS A 403 -4.62 -12.91 -22.00
CA LYS A 403 -4.76 -13.87 -23.09
C LYS A 403 -5.96 -13.58 -24.00
N ILE A 404 -7.11 -13.23 -23.43
CA ILE A 404 -8.32 -12.87 -24.17
C ILE A 404 -8.12 -11.54 -24.93
N ALA A 405 -7.61 -10.51 -24.26
CA ALA A 405 -7.33 -9.20 -24.87
C ALA A 405 -6.33 -9.32 -26.04
N THR A 406 -5.21 -10.04 -25.86
CA THR A 406 -4.26 -10.35 -26.94
C THR A 406 -4.95 -11.08 -28.10
N ARG A 407 -5.81 -12.06 -27.83
CA ARG A 407 -6.53 -12.80 -28.88
C ARG A 407 -7.50 -11.92 -29.66
N ARG A 408 -8.28 -11.07 -28.97
CA ARG A 408 -9.18 -10.08 -29.60
C ARG A 408 -8.39 -9.15 -30.53
N VAL A 409 -7.32 -8.54 -30.04
CA VAL A 409 -6.54 -7.55 -30.81
C VAL A 409 -5.80 -8.19 -31.99
N LYS A 410 -5.34 -9.45 -31.86
CA LYS A 410 -4.77 -10.22 -32.98
C LYS A 410 -5.80 -10.53 -34.07
N SER A 411 -7.00 -10.96 -33.70
CA SER A 411 -7.99 -11.51 -34.64
C SER A 411 -8.98 -10.49 -35.21
N LYS A 412 -9.33 -9.45 -34.46
CA LYS A 412 -10.43 -8.52 -34.75
C LYS A 412 -10.04 -7.04 -34.61
N GLY A 413 -8.75 -6.74 -34.39
CA GLY A 413 -8.27 -5.36 -34.22
C GLY A 413 -8.67 -4.71 -32.89
N ILE A 414 -8.65 -3.38 -32.85
CA ILE A 414 -8.87 -2.57 -31.63
C ILE A 414 -10.26 -1.91 -31.57
N HIS A 415 -10.93 -1.70 -32.71
CA HIS A 415 -12.25 -1.08 -32.76
C HIS A 415 -13.34 -2.02 -32.27
N ALA A 416 -14.41 -1.47 -31.68
CA ALA A 416 -15.57 -2.23 -31.25
C ALA A 416 -16.22 -2.99 -32.42
N ILE A 417 -16.75 -4.19 -32.14
CA ILE A 417 -17.58 -4.93 -33.09
C ILE A 417 -18.90 -5.35 -32.43
N ALA A 418 -19.99 -5.42 -33.21
CA ALA A 418 -21.31 -5.82 -32.72
C ALA A 418 -21.24 -7.17 -31.99
N GLY A 419 -21.66 -7.21 -30.72
CA GLY A 419 -21.55 -8.39 -29.84
C GLY A 419 -20.32 -8.42 -28.91
N ASP A 420 -19.41 -7.44 -28.98
CA ASP A 420 -18.53 -7.08 -27.85
C ASP A 420 -19.36 -6.59 -26.65
N LEU A 421 -18.74 -6.52 -25.47
CA LEU A 421 -19.36 -5.90 -24.29
C LEU A 421 -18.83 -4.48 -24.06
N ASN A 422 -19.67 -3.60 -23.53
CA ASN A 422 -19.27 -2.28 -23.03
C ASN A 422 -18.92 -2.29 -21.54
N ILE A 423 -18.49 -1.15 -20.99
CA ILE A 423 -18.10 -1.00 -19.57
C ILE A 423 -19.19 -1.40 -18.54
N HIS A 424 -20.47 -1.38 -18.92
CA HIS A 424 -21.58 -1.84 -18.07
C HIS A 424 -21.81 -3.35 -18.18
N GLY A 425 -21.14 -4.01 -19.12
CA GLY A 425 -21.34 -5.43 -19.45
C GLY A 425 -22.55 -5.66 -20.37
N HIS A 426 -23.06 -4.63 -21.03
CA HIS A 426 -24.09 -4.76 -22.06
C HIS A 426 -23.44 -5.01 -23.42
N LYS A 427 -24.17 -5.67 -24.33
CA LYS A 427 -23.67 -5.97 -25.68
C LYS A 427 -23.74 -4.73 -26.56
N ILE A 428 -22.61 -4.37 -27.16
CA ILE A 428 -22.50 -3.27 -28.13
C ILE A 428 -23.28 -3.66 -29.39
N LYS A 429 -24.17 -2.77 -29.83
CA LYS A 429 -24.99 -2.93 -31.04
C LYS A 429 -24.59 -1.94 -32.13
N ASP A 430 -24.37 -0.69 -31.74
CA ASP A 430 -23.95 0.40 -32.60
C ASP A 430 -22.47 0.73 -32.35
N PHE A 431 -21.75 1.13 -33.39
CA PHE A 431 -20.29 1.15 -33.39
C PHE A 431 -19.67 2.50 -33.00
N GLU A 432 -20.49 3.54 -32.84
CA GLU A 432 -20.00 4.90 -32.53
C GLU A 432 -19.77 5.06 -31.02
N ASN A 433 -18.50 5.24 -30.66
CA ASN A 433 -18.03 5.68 -29.33
C ASN A 433 -18.28 4.72 -28.13
N GLU A 434 -18.60 3.44 -28.33
CA GLU A 434 -18.67 2.47 -27.22
C GLU A 434 -17.31 1.84 -26.85
N GLU A 435 -16.89 2.01 -25.58
CA GLU A 435 -15.68 1.39 -25.02
C GLU A 435 -15.83 -0.13 -24.84
N VAL A 436 -14.92 -0.93 -25.44
CA VAL A 436 -14.92 -2.39 -25.31
C VAL A 436 -14.42 -2.86 -23.93
N ALA A 437 -15.11 -3.81 -23.30
CA ALA A 437 -14.78 -4.37 -22.00
C ALA A 437 -14.56 -5.90 -22.07
N PHE A 438 -13.39 -6.38 -21.66
CA PHE A 438 -13.06 -7.81 -21.54
C PHE A 438 -12.93 -8.26 -20.10
N PRO A 439 -13.09 -9.56 -19.78
CA PRO A 439 -13.60 -9.89 -18.47
C PRO A 439 -12.71 -10.83 -17.59
N LEU A 440 -12.62 -10.65 -16.25
CA LEU A 440 -11.84 -11.48 -15.27
C LEU A 440 -12.52 -12.79 -14.73
N ILE A 441 -12.12 -13.97 -15.23
CA ILE A 441 -12.85 -15.27 -15.08
C ILE A 441 -13.48 -15.54 -13.70
N SER A 442 -14.80 -15.66 -13.62
CA SER A 442 -15.59 -15.92 -12.40
C SER A 442 -16.77 -16.88 -12.71
N GLY A 443 -17.82 -16.94 -11.88
CA GLY A 443 -18.90 -17.93 -12.04
C GLY A 443 -20.33 -17.37 -12.02
N SER A 444 -20.52 -16.09 -12.33
CA SER A 444 -21.84 -15.43 -12.27
C SER A 444 -21.96 -14.17 -13.15
N VAL A 445 -21.46 -14.20 -14.38
CA VAL A 445 -21.38 -13.00 -15.25
C VAL A 445 -21.95 -13.28 -16.66
N GLN A 446 -21.67 -12.41 -17.63
CA GLN A 446 -22.07 -12.49 -19.03
C GLN A 446 -20.86 -12.23 -19.93
N LEU A 447 -20.92 -12.71 -21.16
CA LEU A 447 -19.82 -12.65 -22.14
C LEU A 447 -20.20 -12.02 -23.48
N PRO A 448 -19.20 -11.57 -24.28
CA PRO A 448 -19.39 -11.27 -25.69
C PRO A 448 -19.86 -12.52 -26.44
N ASP A 449 -20.82 -12.37 -27.35
CA ASP A 449 -21.28 -13.49 -28.19
C ASP A 449 -20.21 -13.93 -29.21
N ASN A 450 -19.29 -13.03 -29.53
CA ASN A 450 -18.33 -13.17 -30.62
C ASN A 450 -17.17 -14.13 -30.36
N GLU A 451 -17.02 -14.66 -29.13
CA GLU A 451 -16.05 -15.71 -28.79
C GLU A 451 -16.65 -16.73 -27.80
N GLY A 452 -16.71 -18.00 -28.21
CA GLY A 452 -17.30 -19.08 -27.42
C GLY A 452 -16.50 -19.48 -26.18
N TYR A 453 -16.63 -18.72 -25.08
CA TYR A 453 -16.01 -18.95 -23.77
C TYR A 453 -16.99 -18.74 -22.58
N SER A 454 -16.47 -18.74 -21.32
CA SER A 454 -17.14 -18.54 -20.01
C SER A 454 -16.14 -17.99 -18.94
N ASP A 455 -16.40 -17.10 -17.96
CA ASP A 455 -17.58 -16.28 -17.58
C ASP A 455 -17.21 -15.06 -16.65
N PRO A 456 -16.96 -13.81 -17.14
CA PRO A 456 -16.44 -12.73 -16.24
C PRO A 456 -16.63 -11.18 -16.49
N ARG A 457 -15.88 -10.26 -15.78
CA ARG A 457 -15.76 -8.74 -15.97
C ARG A 457 -14.38 -8.02 -15.77
N ALA A 458 -14.03 -7.01 -16.60
CA ALA A 458 -12.89 -6.04 -16.54
C ALA A 458 -12.96 -5.06 -17.76
N LYS A 459 -11.94 -4.24 -18.05
CA LYS A 459 -12.01 -3.08 -18.98
C LYS A 459 -10.88 -3.04 -20.04
N LEU A 460 -11.16 -2.59 -21.27
CA LEU A 460 -10.24 -1.72 -22.02
C LEU A 460 -10.70 -0.27 -21.77
N GLN A 461 -9.83 0.71 -22.02
CA GLN A 461 -10.11 2.08 -21.55
C GLN A 461 -9.39 3.15 -22.38
N THR A 462 -10.03 4.30 -22.52
CA THR A 462 -9.48 5.55 -23.08
C THR A 462 -9.52 6.69 -22.05
N ASP A 463 -9.32 7.94 -22.48
CA ASP A 463 -9.16 9.17 -21.69
C ASP A 463 -7.83 9.33 -20.94
N LEU A 464 -6.87 9.90 -21.68
CA LEU A 464 -5.55 10.33 -21.22
C LEU A 464 -5.42 11.85 -21.38
N GLU A 465 -5.82 12.61 -20.37
CA GLU A 465 -5.49 14.03 -20.27
C GLU A 465 -3.98 14.22 -20.01
N GLY A 466 -3.21 14.25 -21.09
CA GLY A 466 -1.78 14.56 -21.09
C GLY A 466 -1.54 15.99 -21.54
N ASN A 467 -1.19 16.88 -20.60
CA ASN A 467 -0.70 18.22 -20.94
C ASN A 467 0.80 18.13 -21.28
N THR A 468 1.22 18.69 -22.41
CA THR A 468 2.59 18.50 -22.94
C THR A 468 3.21 19.84 -23.32
N ASN A 469 3.88 20.46 -22.35
CA ASN A 469 4.82 21.56 -22.62
C ASN A 469 6.18 20.94 -22.93
N ALA A 470 6.58 20.96 -24.21
CA ALA A 470 7.90 20.51 -24.65
C ALA A 470 8.93 21.62 -24.38
N GLU A 471 9.45 21.70 -23.16
CA GLU A 471 10.54 22.60 -22.79
C GLU A 471 11.88 21.86 -22.80
N SER A 472 12.70 22.10 -23.83
CA SER A 472 14.06 21.56 -23.88
C SER A 472 14.96 22.34 -22.90
N THR A 473 15.47 21.67 -21.87
CA THR A 473 16.40 22.26 -20.90
C THR A 473 17.77 21.56 -20.96
N GLY A 474 18.83 22.36 -21.11
CA GLY A 474 20.22 21.91 -21.06
C GLY A 474 20.82 21.39 -22.39
N THR A 475 22.14 21.25 -22.37
CA THR A 475 22.96 20.63 -23.44
C THR A 475 23.81 19.52 -22.82
N GLY A 476 24.06 18.44 -23.57
CA GLY A 476 24.83 17.29 -23.11
C GLY A 476 24.57 16.02 -23.92
N ASP A 477 25.42 15.01 -23.72
CA ASP A 477 25.45 13.78 -24.52
C ASP A 477 24.30 12.81 -24.22
N LEU A 478 23.78 12.86 -22.99
CA LEU A 478 22.63 12.06 -22.54
C LEU A 478 21.34 12.87 -22.64
N ARG A 479 20.32 12.26 -23.27
CA ARG A 479 18.97 12.82 -23.38
C ARG A 479 18.01 12.07 -22.44
N ALA A 480 17.13 12.82 -21.80
CA ALA A 480 16.06 12.31 -20.96
C ALA A 480 14.73 12.96 -21.34
N ILE A 481 13.62 12.25 -21.10
CA ILE A 481 12.26 12.73 -21.35
C ILE A 481 11.48 12.67 -20.04
N ALA A 482 10.88 13.80 -19.64
CA ALA A 482 9.88 13.82 -18.59
C ALA A 482 8.49 13.60 -19.21
N LEU A 483 7.77 12.58 -18.73
CA LEU A 483 6.38 12.30 -19.11
C LEU A 483 5.47 12.55 -17.90
N GLU A 484 4.45 13.40 -18.06
CA GLU A 484 3.38 13.58 -17.09
C GLU A 484 2.04 13.12 -17.70
N PHE A 485 1.36 12.18 -17.03
CA PHE A 485 0.04 11.69 -17.43
C PHE A 485 -0.72 11.13 -16.24
N SER A 486 -2.04 11.11 -16.32
CA SER A 486 -2.92 10.52 -15.29
C SER A 486 -3.48 9.19 -15.78
N LEU A 487 -3.50 8.16 -14.93
CA LEU A 487 -4.19 6.91 -15.21
C LEU A 487 -5.25 6.62 -14.14
N PRO A 488 -6.44 6.16 -14.54
CA PRO A 488 -7.50 5.75 -13.61
C PRO A 488 -7.11 4.49 -12.82
N SER A 489 -7.86 4.22 -11.76
CA SER A 489 -7.63 3.07 -10.88
C SER A 489 -7.82 1.73 -11.63
N GLY A 490 -6.89 0.80 -11.40
CA GLY A 490 -6.82 -0.49 -12.09
C GLY A 490 -5.82 -0.56 -13.27
N SER A 491 -5.37 0.60 -13.77
CA SER A 491 -4.43 0.69 -14.90
C SER A 491 -2.96 0.71 -14.46
N TYR A 492 -2.06 0.29 -15.35
CA TYR A 492 -0.62 0.14 -15.07
C TYR A 492 0.24 1.12 -15.88
N ALA A 493 0.96 2.02 -15.20
CA ALA A 493 1.88 2.96 -15.86
C ALA A 493 2.99 2.27 -16.66
N THR A 494 3.44 1.08 -16.24
CA THR A 494 4.38 0.28 -17.05
C THR A 494 3.78 -0.14 -18.39
N VAL A 495 2.48 -0.40 -18.49
CA VAL A 495 1.83 -0.80 -19.76
C VAL A 495 1.61 0.42 -20.66
N ALA A 496 1.32 1.60 -20.09
CA ALA A 496 1.36 2.87 -20.81
C ALA A 496 2.76 3.18 -21.39
N LEU A 497 3.81 3.09 -20.57
CA LEU A 497 5.19 3.25 -21.03
C LEU A 497 5.60 2.20 -22.06
N ARG A 498 5.11 0.97 -21.95
CA ARG A 498 5.32 -0.09 -22.95
C ARG A 498 4.79 0.35 -24.31
N GLU A 499 3.56 0.90 -24.39
CA GLU A 499 2.98 1.39 -25.65
C GLU A 499 3.79 2.56 -26.25
N ILE A 500 4.26 3.50 -25.43
CA ILE A 500 5.08 4.64 -25.90
C ILE A 500 6.46 4.16 -26.39
N THR A 501 7.17 3.35 -25.59
CA THR A 501 8.59 3.02 -25.80
C THR A 501 8.83 1.78 -26.65
N ARG A 502 7.87 0.84 -26.72
CA ARG A 502 8.04 -0.50 -27.32
C ARG A 502 9.19 -1.31 -26.73
N SER A 503 9.55 -1.01 -25.49
CA SER A 503 10.50 -1.78 -24.68
C SER A 503 9.74 -2.71 -23.73
N ASP A 504 10.32 -3.89 -23.46
CA ASP A 504 9.83 -4.81 -22.42
C ASP A 504 9.92 -4.12 -21.05
N MET A 505 8.79 -4.07 -20.34
CA MET A 505 8.67 -3.46 -19.01
C MET A 505 8.77 -4.49 -17.88
N SER A 506 9.25 -5.70 -18.18
CA SER A 506 9.59 -6.71 -17.18
C SER A 506 10.67 -6.24 -16.22
N LYS A 507 10.64 -6.82 -15.02
CA LYS A 507 11.63 -6.53 -13.97
C LYS A 507 13.04 -7.00 -14.35
N MET A 508 13.16 -7.97 -15.28
CA MET A 508 14.45 -8.44 -15.81
C MET A 508 15.04 -7.44 -16.79
N ALA A 509 14.24 -6.96 -17.77
CA ALA A 509 14.67 -5.94 -18.71
C ALA A 509 15.10 -4.64 -18.00
N GLN A 510 14.37 -4.22 -16.95
CA GLN A 510 14.73 -3.07 -16.10
C GLN A 510 16.01 -3.27 -15.26
N ILE A 511 16.49 -4.51 -15.10
CA ILE A 511 17.73 -4.83 -14.37
C ILE A 511 18.91 -5.00 -15.33
N SER A 512 18.73 -5.59 -16.52
CA SER A 512 19.82 -5.70 -17.50
C SER A 512 20.30 -4.32 -17.95
N THR A 513 19.37 -3.39 -18.24
CA THR A 513 19.70 -1.99 -18.56
C THR A 513 20.42 -1.23 -17.44
N ALA A 514 20.44 -1.76 -16.21
CA ALA A 514 21.18 -1.17 -15.10
C ALA A 514 22.52 -1.89 -14.82
N LYS A 515 22.71 -3.11 -15.32
CA LYS A 515 23.95 -3.88 -15.16
C LYS A 515 24.97 -3.62 -16.26
N ASP A 516 24.51 -3.29 -17.46
CA ASP A 516 25.39 -2.99 -18.61
C ASP A 516 26.24 -1.71 -18.38
N GLU A 517 26.04 -0.97 -17.28
CA GLU A 517 26.87 0.18 -16.85
C GLU A 517 27.84 -0.15 -15.69
N ASP A 518 27.60 -1.19 -14.87
CA ASP A 518 28.44 -1.48 -13.69
C ASP A 518 29.84 -1.98 -14.07
N ASP A 519 30.01 -2.61 -15.24
CA ASP A 519 31.31 -3.07 -15.77
C ASP A 519 32.28 -1.92 -16.12
N PHE A 520 31.81 -0.67 -16.17
CA PHE A 520 32.66 0.51 -16.42
C PHE A 520 33.20 1.20 -15.15
N THR A 521 32.91 0.66 -13.96
CA THR A 521 33.43 1.21 -12.68
C THR A 521 34.48 0.34 -11.99
N ALA A 522 34.97 -0.70 -12.67
CA ALA A 522 36.09 -1.54 -12.22
C ALA A 522 37.48 -0.99 -12.60
N ALA A 523 37.58 0.28 -13.02
CA ALA A 523 38.84 0.90 -13.46
C ALA A 523 38.91 2.41 -13.13
N VAL A 524 39.04 2.75 -11.84
CA VAL A 524 39.98 3.74 -11.23
C VAL A 524 40.00 3.50 -9.72
#